data_AF-A0A090TBQ3-F1
#
_entry.id   AF-A0A090TBQ3-F1
#
_cell.length_a   1.000
_cell.length_b   1.000
_cell.length_c   1.000
_cell.angle_alpha   90.00
_cell.angle_beta   90.00
_cell.angle_gamma   90.00
#
_symmetry.space_group_name_H-M   'P 1'
#
loop_
_entity.id
_entity.type
_entity.pdbx_description
1 polymer ?
#
loop_
_entity_poly.entity_id
_entity_poly.type
_entity_poly.pdbx_seq_one_letter_code
_entity_poly.pdbx_strand_id
1 'polypeptide(L)'
;MAFLPFEKAFYDKFNVPCEFVGHTLADAIPLESDKAAAQQLLGLDQDKKWLAVLPGSRGNELKMLSQPFIETCKKLNNDDPSLGFVVAAVNDKRKQQFIETWQHYAPELDFHIVQDTARNVITASDAVLLASGTVALECMLLKRPMVVGYKMNAITAFLAKRLVKTKYVSLPNILADDEIVKEFLLDACTQRICMLS
;
A
#
# COMPACT_ATOMS: atom_id res chain seq x y z
N MET A 1 24.57 -9.04 -4.27
CA MET A 1 23.43 -9.54 -5.04
C MET A 1 22.38 -8.45 -5.07
N ALA A 2 21.99 -8.00 -6.25
CA ALA A 2 20.90 -7.03 -6.43
C ALA A 2 19.66 -7.79 -6.90
N PHE A 3 18.56 -7.61 -6.17
CA PHE A 3 17.26 -8.22 -6.49
C PHE A 3 16.45 -7.37 -7.47
N LEU A 4 16.91 -6.14 -7.73
CA LEU A 4 16.20 -5.18 -8.54
C LEU A 4 17.16 -4.49 -9.53
N PRO A 5 16.72 -4.14 -10.77
CA PRO A 5 17.60 -3.56 -11.78
C PRO A 5 18.29 -2.26 -11.31
N PHE A 6 17.62 -1.53 -10.41
CA PHE A 6 18.08 -0.27 -9.87
C PHE A 6 19.07 -0.41 -8.70
N GLU A 7 19.05 -1.53 -7.96
CA GLU A 7 20.09 -1.80 -6.95
C GLU A 7 21.42 -1.98 -7.66
N LYS A 8 21.43 -2.72 -8.78
CA LYS A 8 22.60 -2.80 -9.65
C LYS A 8 23.01 -1.43 -10.17
N ALA A 9 22.09 -0.63 -10.73
CA ALA A 9 22.41 0.73 -11.20
C ALA A 9 22.91 1.67 -10.08
N PHE A 10 22.51 1.45 -8.83
CA PHE A 10 23.01 2.16 -7.65
C PHE A 10 24.42 1.66 -7.25
N TYR A 11 24.64 0.35 -7.15
CA TYR A 11 25.94 -0.24 -6.83
C TYR A 11 27.00 0.02 -7.92
N ASP A 12 26.58 0.09 -9.19
CA ASP A 12 27.41 0.47 -10.33
C ASP A 12 27.93 1.91 -10.20
N LYS A 13 27.14 2.84 -9.61
CA LYS A 13 27.61 4.21 -9.31
C LYS A 13 28.71 4.26 -8.24
N PHE A 14 28.84 3.22 -7.42
CA PHE A 14 29.85 3.13 -6.36
C PHE A 14 30.95 2.09 -6.69
N ASN A 15 31.04 1.62 -7.94
CA ASN A 15 32.02 0.62 -8.39
C ASN A 15 32.01 -0.69 -7.56
N VAL A 16 30.87 -1.04 -6.97
CA VAL A 16 30.70 -2.28 -6.21
C VAL A 16 30.24 -3.39 -7.19
N PRO A 17 30.98 -4.50 -7.32
CA PRO A 17 30.58 -5.59 -8.22
C PRO A 17 29.22 -6.15 -7.80
N CYS A 18 28.19 -5.95 -8.63
CA CYS A 18 26.83 -6.39 -8.34
C CYS A 18 26.17 -7.01 -9.58
N GLU A 19 25.87 -8.31 -9.50
CA GLU A 19 25.13 -9.03 -10.53
C GLU A 19 23.62 -8.85 -10.33
N PHE A 20 22.91 -8.50 -11.40
CA PHE A 20 21.45 -8.45 -11.44
C PHE A 20 20.96 -9.83 -11.87
N VAL A 21 20.38 -10.56 -10.92
CA VAL A 21 19.95 -11.96 -11.09
C VAL A 21 18.47 -12.10 -11.46
N GLY A 22 17.79 -10.99 -11.79
CA GLY A 22 16.33 -10.98 -11.98
C GLY A 22 15.58 -10.81 -10.66
N HIS A 23 14.30 -10.46 -10.77
CA HIS A 23 13.46 -10.14 -9.62
C HIS A 23 12.63 -11.36 -9.24
N THR A 24 13.08 -12.11 -8.23
CA THR A 24 12.38 -13.31 -7.70
C THR A 24 10.90 -13.06 -7.36
N LEU A 25 10.53 -11.80 -7.10
CA LEU A 25 9.18 -11.34 -6.78
C LEU A 25 8.36 -11.04 -8.05
N ALA A 26 8.97 -10.56 -9.14
CA ALA A 26 8.32 -10.43 -10.44
C ALA A 26 8.15 -11.79 -11.12
N ASP A 27 9.15 -12.68 -10.98
CA ASP A 27 9.07 -14.06 -11.49
C ASP A 27 7.99 -14.88 -10.74
N ALA A 28 7.67 -14.51 -9.49
CA ALA A 28 6.64 -15.14 -8.68
C ALA A 28 5.24 -14.53 -8.86
N ILE A 29 5.08 -13.45 -9.64
CA ILE A 29 3.79 -12.81 -9.88
C ILE A 29 3.34 -13.17 -11.30
N PRO A 30 2.24 -13.91 -11.46
CA PRO A 30 1.75 -14.26 -12.80
C PRO A 30 1.37 -13.00 -13.59
N LEU A 31 1.70 -13.00 -14.89
CA LEU A 31 1.42 -11.90 -15.83
C LEU A 31 -0.08 -11.54 -15.90
N GLU A 32 -0.95 -12.51 -15.61
CA GLU A 32 -2.39 -12.38 -15.45
C GLU A 32 -2.78 -12.76 -14.02
N SER A 33 -3.46 -11.85 -13.33
CA SER A 33 -3.94 -12.06 -11.97
C SER A 33 -5.45 -12.28 -11.98
N ASP A 34 -5.89 -13.47 -11.56
CA ASP A 34 -7.32 -13.82 -11.53
C ASP A 34 -7.99 -13.18 -10.30
N LYS A 35 -8.70 -12.07 -10.55
CA LYS A 35 -9.44 -11.34 -9.51
C LYS A 35 -10.54 -12.19 -8.88
N ALA A 36 -11.31 -12.94 -9.68
CA ALA A 36 -12.47 -13.69 -9.22
C ALA A 36 -12.05 -14.85 -8.31
N ALA A 37 -10.98 -15.57 -8.67
CA ALA A 37 -10.41 -16.61 -7.83
C ALA A 37 -9.91 -16.05 -6.47
N ALA A 38 -9.26 -14.88 -6.48
CA ALA A 38 -8.81 -14.22 -5.26
C ALA A 38 -9.98 -13.72 -4.39
N GLN A 39 -11.04 -13.18 -5.01
CA GLN A 39 -12.27 -12.81 -4.29
C GLN A 39 -12.92 -14.03 -3.65
N GLN A 40 -13.04 -15.15 -4.36
CA GLN A 40 -13.57 -16.39 -3.81
C GLN A 40 -12.73 -16.92 -2.65
N LEU A 41 -11.40 -16.93 -2.78
CA LEU A 41 -10.48 -17.33 -1.72
C LEU A 41 -10.69 -16.51 -0.44
N LEU A 42 -10.89 -15.20 -0.59
CA LEU A 42 -11.03 -14.28 0.52
C LEU A 42 -12.48 -14.14 1.03
N GLY A 43 -13.45 -14.82 0.40
CA GLY A 43 -14.87 -14.72 0.73
C GLY A 43 -15.48 -13.36 0.41
N LEU A 44 -14.99 -12.70 -0.65
CA LEU A 44 -15.47 -11.40 -1.12
C LEU A 44 -16.58 -11.57 -2.15
N ASP A 45 -17.55 -10.66 -2.09
CA ASP A 45 -18.63 -10.53 -3.07
C ASP A 45 -18.08 -10.12 -4.44
N GLN A 46 -18.35 -10.91 -5.47
CA GLN A 46 -17.81 -10.67 -6.82
C GLN A 46 -18.55 -9.55 -7.57
N ASP A 47 -19.76 -9.20 -7.15
CA ASP A 47 -20.57 -8.14 -7.76
C ASP A 47 -20.22 -6.75 -7.20
N LYS A 48 -19.36 -6.68 -6.17
CA LYS A 48 -18.89 -5.44 -5.55
C LYS A 48 -17.52 -5.01 -6.05
N LYS A 49 -17.31 -3.69 -6.03
CA LYS A 49 -15.97 -3.11 -6.11
C LYS A 49 -15.29 -3.20 -4.75
N TRP A 50 -14.00 -3.50 -4.75
CA TRP A 50 -13.22 -3.64 -3.51
C TRP A 50 -12.02 -2.70 -3.50
N LEU A 51 -11.86 -1.97 -2.40
CA LEU A 51 -10.65 -1.23 -2.06
C LEU A 51 -9.83 -2.04 -1.05
N ALA A 52 -8.60 -2.41 -1.44
CA ALA A 52 -7.63 -2.95 -0.50
C ALA A 52 -7.08 -1.84 0.40
N VAL A 53 -7.06 -2.07 1.70
CA VAL A 53 -6.55 -1.12 2.70
C VAL A 53 -5.40 -1.77 3.46
N LEU A 54 -4.18 -1.31 3.19
CA LEU A 54 -2.92 -1.91 3.63
C LEU A 54 -2.10 -0.89 4.44
N PRO A 55 -2.47 -0.61 5.69
CA PRO A 55 -1.84 0.45 6.51
C PRO A 55 -0.42 0.11 7.00
N GLY A 56 0.08 -1.08 6.68
CA GLY A 56 1.42 -1.54 7.03
C GLY A 56 1.41 -2.88 7.74
N SER A 57 2.59 -3.45 7.96
CA SER A 57 2.75 -4.71 8.71
C SER A 57 3.25 -4.46 10.13
N ARG A 58 3.86 -3.30 10.37
CA ARG A 58 4.47 -2.94 11.66
C ARG A 58 3.48 -2.14 12.51
N GLY A 59 3.60 -2.30 13.82
CA GLY A 59 2.72 -1.60 14.77
C GLY A 59 2.77 -0.08 14.67
N ASN A 60 3.94 0.49 14.41
CA ASN A 60 4.09 1.92 14.22
C ASN A 60 3.43 2.40 12.92
N GLU A 61 3.51 1.62 11.84
CA GLU A 61 2.85 1.95 10.57
C GLU A 61 1.33 2.00 10.78
N LEU A 62 0.73 0.95 11.37
CA LEU A 62 -0.69 0.94 11.73
C LEU A 62 -1.08 2.13 12.60
N LYS A 63 -0.30 2.43 13.65
CA LYS A 63 -0.61 3.56 14.56
C LYS A 63 -0.66 4.89 13.80
N MET A 64 0.14 5.05 12.76
CA MET A 64 0.26 6.30 12.02
C MET A 64 -0.69 6.39 10.82
N LEU A 65 -1.01 5.26 10.18
CA LEU A 65 -1.71 5.20 8.90
C LEU A 65 -3.14 4.66 9.00
N SER A 66 -3.49 3.86 10.02
CA SER A 66 -4.84 3.32 10.15
C SER A 66 -5.89 4.43 10.21
N GLN A 67 -5.70 5.44 11.06
CA GLN A 67 -6.64 6.57 11.15
C GLN A 67 -6.86 7.29 9.80
N PRO A 68 -5.83 7.86 9.13
CA PRO A 68 -6.06 8.56 7.87
C PRO A 68 -6.63 7.64 6.78
N PHE A 69 -6.30 6.34 6.80
CA PHE A 69 -6.88 5.39 5.83
C PHE A 69 -8.35 5.14 6.10
N ILE A 70 -8.74 4.94 7.37
CA ILE A 70 -10.13 4.76 7.77
C ILE A 70 -10.96 6.01 7.44
N GLU A 71 -10.44 7.22 7.74
CA GLU A 71 -11.10 8.48 7.38
C GLU A 71 -11.25 8.65 5.87
N THR A 72 -10.29 8.16 5.08
CA THR A 72 -10.36 8.13 3.62
C THR A 72 -11.47 7.18 3.15
N CYS A 73 -11.53 5.97 3.71
CA CYS A 73 -12.59 5.00 3.41
C CYS A 73 -13.97 5.55 3.76
N LYS A 74 -14.09 6.28 4.88
CA LYS A 74 -15.34 6.93 5.30
C LYS A 74 -15.86 7.91 4.26
N LYS A 75 -14.97 8.69 3.65
CA LYS A 75 -15.35 9.61 2.57
C LYS A 75 -15.78 8.87 1.32
N LEU A 76 -14.99 7.88 0.89
CA LEU A 76 -15.33 7.06 -0.28
C LEU A 76 -16.66 6.33 -0.11
N ASN A 77 -16.96 5.83 1.08
CA ASN A 77 -18.23 5.19 1.39
C ASN A 77 -19.43 6.16 1.33
N ASN A 78 -19.22 7.44 1.67
CA ASN A 78 -20.28 8.45 1.53
C ASN A 78 -20.57 8.77 0.07
N ASP A 79 -19.55 8.71 -0.79
CA ASP A 79 -19.67 8.97 -2.23
C ASP A 79 -20.22 7.74 -2.97
N ASP A 80 -19.80 6.53 -2.58
CA ASP A 80 -20.26 5.24 -3.11
C ASP A 80 -20.42 4.20 -1.97
N PRO A 81 -21.64 4.07 -1.42
CA PRO A 81 -21.92 3.09 -0.36
C PRO A 81 -21.85 1.62 -0.80
N SER A 82 -21.71 1.34 -2.10
CA SER A 82 -21.55 -0.03 -2.61
C SER A 82 -20.11 -0.53 -2.57
N LEU A 83 -19.15 0.38 -2.34
CA LEU A 83 -17.72 0.06 -2.26
C LEU A 83 -17.42 -0.78 -1.00
N GLY A 84 -16.82 -1.95 -1.19
CA GLY A 84 -16.31 -2.79 -0.11
C GLY A 84 -14.88 -2.43 0.27
N PHE A 85 -14.53 -2.64 1.54
CA PHE A 85 -13.16 -2.44 2.05
C PHE A 85 -12.60 -3.76 2.57
N VAL A 86 -11.43 -4.16 2.08
CA VAL A 86 -10.74 -5.39 2.52
C VAL A 86 -9.37 -5.05 3.10
N VAL A 87 -9.07 -5.60 4.29
CA VAL A 87 -7.84 -5.30 5.04
C VAL A 87 -7.05 -6.58 5.26
N ALA A 88 -5.78 -6.59 4.88
CA ALA A 88 -4.86 -7.68 5.22
C ALA A 88 -4.27 -7.43 6.62
N ALA A 89 -4.51 -8.34 7.57
CA ALA A 89 -3.87 -8.33 8.87
C ALA A 89 -2.81 -9.44 8.96
N VAL A 90 -1.57 -9.07 9.24
CA VAL A 90 -0.42 -10.00 9.29
C VAL A 90 -0.41 -10.93 10.52
N ASN A 91 -1.21 -10.63 11.55
CA ASN A 91 -1.45 -11.45 12.73
C ASN A 91 -2.59 -10.85 13.58
N ASP A 92 -3.07 -11.61 14.57
CA ASP A 92 -4.14 -11.20 15.49
C ASP A 92 -3.85 -9.89 16.22
N LYS A 93 -2.60 -9.64 16.60
CA LYS A 93 -2.23 -8.39 17.29
C LYS A 93 -2.40 -7.17 16.37
N ARG A 94 -2.04 -7.28 15.09
CA ARG A 94 -2.26 -6.19 14.13
C ARG A 94 -3.73 -6.06 13.74
N LYS A 95 -4.44 -7.19 13.60
CA LYS A 95 -5.89 -7.21 13.40
C LYS A 95 -6.59 -6.40 14.49
N GLN A 96 -6.32 -6.73 15.76
CA GLN A 96 -6.93 -6.06 16.90
C GLN A 96 -6.59 -4.57 16.94
N GLN A 97 -5.32 -4.20 16.69
CA GLN A 97 -4.92 -2.79 16.62
C GLN A 97 -5.67 -2.01 15.54
N PHE A 98 -5.92 -2.62 14.37
CA PHE A 98 -6.71 -1.99 13.31
C PHE A 98 -8.17 -1.87 13.74
N ILE A 99 -8.77 -2.92 14.30
CA ILE A 99 -10.16 -2.92 14.79
C ILE A 99 -10.38 -1.81 15.82
N GLU A 100 -9.49 -1.67 16.81
CA GLU A 100 -9.58 -0.60 17.82
C GLU A 100 -9.60 0.79 17.19
N THR A 101 -8.78 1.00 16.15
CA THR A 101 -8.73 2.27 15.43
C THR A 101 -10.01 2.47 14.61
N TRP A 102 -10.45 1.45 13.88
CA TRP A 102 -11.68 1.46 13.08
C TRP A 102 -12.91 1.79 13.92
N GLN A 103 -13.11 1.07 15.01
CA GLN A 103 -14.27 1.27 15.90
C GLN A 103 -14.27 2.65 16.56
N HIS A 104 -13.11 3.28 16.74
CA HIS A 104 -13.02 4.62 17.28
C HIS A 104 -13.38 5.73 16.27
N TYR A 105 -12.93 5.60 15.01
CA TYR A 105 -13.03 6.69 14.02
C TYR A 105 -14.19 6.53 13.02
N ALA A 106 -14.59 5.31 12.70
CA ALA A 106 -15.64 5.04 11.72
C ALA A 106 -16.38 3.71 12.01
N PRO A 107 -17.02 3.56 13.19
CA PRO A 107 -17.74 2.35 13.56
C PRO A 107 -18.89 1.98 12.61
N GLU A 108 -19.35 2.94 11.81
CA GLU A 108 -20.39 2.74 10.79
C GLU A 108 -19.90 2.04 9.51
N LEU A 109 -18.60 2.02 9.25
CA LEU A 109 -18.05 1.30 8.10
C LEU A 109 -17.94 -0.18 8.40
N ASP A 110 -18.03 -1.02 7.36
CA ASP A 110 -17.75 -2.44 7.44
C ASP A 110 -16.43 -2.77 6.71
N PHE A 111 -15.44 -3.25 7.46
CA PHE A 111 -14.17 -3.70 6.90
C PHE A 111 -14.08 -5.23 6.95
N HIS A 112 -13.87 -5.84 5.79
CA HIS A 112 -13.58 -7.27 5.69
C HIS A 112 -12.11 -7.53 6.02
N ILE A 113 -11.82 -7.92 7.27
CA ILE A 113 -10.45 -8.15 7.73
C ILE A 113 -10.06 -9.62 7.55
N VAL A 114 -9.09 -9.86 6.67
CA VAL A 114 -8.57 -11.19 6.36
C VAL A 114 -7.16 -11.37 6.92
N GLN A 115 -6.80 -12.59 7.29
CA GLN A 115 -5.43 -12.98 7.61
C GLN A 115 -4.84 -13.78 6.46
N ASP A 116 -4.57 -13.07 5.37
CA ASP A 116 -3.95 -13.61 4.15
C ASP A 116 -2.82 -12.69 3.69
N THR A 117 -2.13 -13.08 2.63
CA THR A 117 -1.10 -12.30 1.96
C THR A 117 -1.65 -10.99 1.40
N ALA A 118 -0.84 -9.93 1.46
CA ALA A 118 -1.15 -8.67 0.80
C ALA A 118 -1.38 -8.87 -0.71
N ARG A 119 -0.65 -9.80 -1.32
CA ARG A 119 -0.80 -10.19 -2.73
C ARG A 119 -2.22 -10.61 -3.07
N ASN A 120 -2.80 -11.56 -2.34
CA ASN A 120 -4.17 -12.02 -2.61
C ASN A 120 -5.19 -10.89 -2.42
N VAL A 121 -4.99 -10.06 -1.40
CA VAL A 121 -5.86 -8.88 -1.15
C VAL A 121 -5.76 -7.85 -2.27
N ILE A 122 -4.56 -7.57 -2.78
CA ILE A 122 -4.35 -6.69 -3.94
C ILE A 122 -5.00 -7.29 -5.20
N THR A 123 -4.76 -8.58 -5.47
CA THR A 123 -5.31 -9.26 -6.64
C THR A 123 -6.84 -9.19 -6.68
N ALA A 124 -7.49 -9.37 -5.52
CA ALA A 124 -8.94 -9.36 -5.37
C ALA A 124 -9.57 -7.95 -5.45
N SER A 125 -8.77 -6.89 -5.45
CA SER A 125 -9.23 -5.49 -5.34
C SER A 125 -9.15 -4.72 -6.65
N ASP A 126 -9.99 -3.70 -6.79
CA ASP A 126 -10.05 -2.78 -7.93
C ASP A 126 -9.05 -1.63 -7.80
N ALA A 127 -8.79 -1.21 -6.56
CA ALA A 127 -7.79 -0.21 -6.21
C ALA A 127 -7.16 -0.55 -4.85
N VAL A 128 -6.02 0.07 -4.55
CA VAL A 128 -5.25 -0.21 -3.34
C VAL A 128 -4.83 1.08 -2.63
N LEU A 129 -5.18 1.21 -1.36
CA LEU A 129 -4.68 2.23 -0.45
C LEU A 129 -3.62 1.60 0.47
N LEU A 130 -2.34 1.97 0.29
CA LEU A 130 -1.24 1.26 0.92
C LEU A 130 -0.17 2.18 1.53
N ALA A 131 0.54 1.66 2.53
CA ALA A 131 1.75 2.27 3.08
C ALA A 131 2.94 2.15 2.10
N SER A 132 3.83 3.15 2.04
CA SER A 132 5.04 3.07 1.20
C SER A 132 5.97 1.92 1.64
N GLY A 133 6.27 1.00 0.72
CA GLY A 133 7.13 -0.16 0.96
C GLY A 133 7.06 -1.22 -0.14
N THR A 134 7.53 -2.44 0.13
CA THR A 134 7.53 -3.58 -0.82
C THR A 134 6.15 -3.90 -1.40
N VAL A 135 5.09 -3.66 -0.62
CA VAL A 135 3.69 -3.82 -1.07
C VAL A 135 3.34 -2.88 -2.23
N ALA A 136 3.94 -1.70 -2.32
CA ALA A 136 3.74 -0.80 -3.47
C ALA A 136 4.31 -1.41 -4.76
N LEU A 137 5.45 -2.09 -4.67
CA LEU A 137 6.06 -2.78 -5.80
C LEU A 137 5.23 -3.98 -6.23
N GLU A 138 4.77 -4.80 -5.29
CA GLU A 138 3.86 -5.92 -5.58
C GLU A 138 2.58 -5.43 -6.27
N CYS A 139 2.00 -4.32 -5.79
CA CYS A 139 0.84 -3.70 -6.39
C CYS A 139 1.08 -3.24 -7.84
N MET A 140 2.25 -2.65 -8.09
CA MET A 140 2.67 -2.22 -9.43
C MET A 140 2.78 -3.42 -10.38
N LEU A 141 3.39 -4.51 -9.92
CA LEU A 141 3.54 -5.75 -10.70
C LEU A 141 2.18 -6.41 -10.99
N LEU A 142 1.22 -6.30 -10.06
CA LEU A 142 -0.16 -6.76 -10.25
C LEU A 142 -1.03 -5.80 -11.08
N LYS A 143 -0.47 -4.67 -11.55
CA LYS A 143 -1.13 -3.66 -12.39
C LYS A 143 -2.41 -3.12 -11.76
N ARG A 144 -2.42 -2.94 -10.43
CA ARG A 144 -3.56 -2.37 -9.71
C ARG A 144 -3.36 -0.86 -9.49
N PRO A 145 -4.39 -0.03 -9.76
CA PRO A 145 -4.38 1.36 -9.34
C PRO A 145 -4.10 1.47 -7.85
N MET A 146 -3.19 2.37 -7.46
CA MET A 146 -2.82 2.50 -6.05
C MET A 146 -2.66 3.95 -5.62
N VAL A 147 -2.89 4.19 -4.33
CA VAL A 147 -2.57 5.44 -3.65
C VAL A 147 -1.67 5.13 -2.46
N VAL A 148 -0.56 5.86 -2.37
CA VAL A 148 0.45 5.63 -1.33
C VAL A 148 0.32 6.68 -0.24
N GLY A 149 0.02 6.23 0.98
CA GLY A 149 0.07 7.07 2.17
C GLY A 149 1.35 6.82 2.96
N TYR A 150 2.05 7.89 3.34
CA TYR A 150 3.24 7.76 4.16
C TYR A 150 3.28 8.82 5.27
N LYS A 151 3.40 8.35 6.51
CA LYS A 151 3.51 9.20 7.69
C LYS A 151 4.71 8.73 8.52
N MET A 152 5.65 9.64 8.80
CA MET A 152 6.73 9.45 9.77
C MET A 152 6.52 10.36 10.98
N ASN A 153 7.14 10.02 12.11
CA ASN A 153 7.24 10.94 13.25
C ASN A 153 7.86 12.26 12.76
N ALA A 154 7.26 13.40 13.10
CA ALA A 154 7.68 14.73 12.68
C ALA A 154 9.19 15.01 12.90
N ILE A 155 9.77 14.48 13.98
CA ILE A 155 11.21 14.63 14.27
C ILE A 155 12.05 13.83 13.26
N THR A 156 11.67 12.57 13.00
CA THR A 156 12.34 11.72 12.01
C THR A 156 12.17 12.26 10.60
N ALA A 157 10.98 12.77 10.27
CA ALA A 157 10.67 13.40 9.00
C ALA A 157 11.48 14.68 8.76
N PHE A 158 11.64 15.51 9.80
CA PHE A 158 12.46 16.72 9.76
C PHE A 158 13.94 16.41 9.53
N LEU A 159 14.47 15.38 10.21
CA LEU A 159 15.85 14.92 10.02
C LEU A 159 16.04 14.27 8.63
N ALA A 160 15.09 13.42 8.21
CA ALA A 160 15.13 12.76 6.91
C ALA A 160 15.03 13.76 5.75
N LYS A 161 14.13 14.75 5.80
CA LYS A 161 14.05 15.83 4.79
C LYS A 161 15.36 16.60 4.63
N ARG A 162 16.16 16.68 5.70
CA ARG A 162 17.45 17.38 5.71
C ARG A 162 18.61 16.52 5.18
N LEU A 163 18.44 15.19 5.18
CA LEU A 163 19.44 14.20 4.76
C LEU A 163 19.16 13.61 3.37
N VAL A 164 17.90 13.54 2.95
CA VAL A 164 17.46 12.86 1.73
C VAL A 164 17.20 13.87 0.62
N LYS A 165 17.97 13.78 -0.48
CA LYS A 165 17.84 14.60 -1.70
C LYS A 165 16.95 13.94 -2.78
N THR A 166 16.14 12.94 -2.45
CA THR A 166 15.34 12.20 -3.44
C THR A 166 14.01 12.89 -3.68
N LYS A 167 13.62 12.99 -4.96
CA LYS A 167 12.41 13.70 -5.42
C LYS A 167 11.11 12.93 -5.13
N TYR A 168 11.20 11.60 -4.95
CA TYR A 168 10.10 10.68 -4.72
C TYR A 168 10.38 9.77 -3.50
N VAL A 169 9.34 9.24 -2.85
CA VAL A 169 9.43 8.33 -1.68
C VAL A 169 8.90 6.94 -1.98
N SER A 170 7.89 6.80 -2.84
CA SER A 170 7.41 5.48 -3.25
C SER A 170 8.36 4.85 -4.24
N LEU A 171 8.56 3.55 -4.12
CA LEU A 171 9.43 2.83 -5.03
C LEU A 171 8.99 2.98 -6.50
N PRO A 172 7.71 2.87 -6.88
CA PRO A 172 7.26 3.09 -8.26
C PRO A 172 7.74 4.42 -8.88
N ASN A 173 7.59 5.54 -8.16
CA ASN A 173 8.00 6.83 -8.69
C ASN A 173 9.52 7.01 -8.71
N ILE A 174 10.23 6.47 -7.71
CA ILE A 174 11.71 6.42 -7.72
C ILE A 174 12.19 5.61 -8.94
N LEU A 175 11.47 4.56 -9.34
CA LEU A 175 11.79 3.72 -10.49
C LEU A 175 11.50 4.39 -11.83
N ALA A 176 10.41 5.15 -11.92
CA ALA A 176 10.03 5.85 -13.13
C ALA A 176 10.74 7.20 -13.32
N ASP A 177 11.37 7.73 -12.26
CA ASP A 177 11.79 9.13 -12.16
C ASP A 177 10.68 10.14 -12.53
N ASP A 178 9.42 9.71 -12.33
CA ASP A 178 8.21 10.45 -12.66
C ASP A 178 7.09 10.10 -11.65
N GLU A 179 6.09 10.97 -11.51
CA GLU A 179 4.95 10.75 -10.61
C GLU A 179 3.90 9.84 -11.27
N ILE A 180 4.26 8.57 -11.45
CA ILE A 180 3.35 7.55 -12.02
C ILE A 180 2.29 7.08 -11.01
N VAL A 181 2.55 7.24 -9.72
CA VAL A 181 1.66 6.91 -8.60
C VAL A 181 1.55 8.13 -7.68
N LYS A 182 0.34 8.45 -7.22
CA LYS A 182 0.14 9.60 -6.35
C LYS A 182 0.66 9.33 -4.93
N GLU A 183 1.52 10.21 -4.43
CA GLU A 183 2.13 10.12 -3.10
C GLU A 183 1.61 11.20 -2.16
N PHE A 184 1.10 10.79 -0.99
CA PHE A 184 0.76 11.72 0.09
C PHE A 184 1.72 11.54 1.28
N LEU A 185 2.62 12.52 1.46
CA LEU A 185 3.70 12.46 2.44
C LEU A 185 3.46 13.37 3.64
N LEU A 186 3.72 12.88 4.85
CA LEU A 186 3.78 13.67 6.09
C LEU A 186 2.50 14.48 6.33
N ASP A 187 2.58 15.81 6.36
CA ASP A 187 1.45 16.71 6.57
C ASP A 187 0.43 16.67 5.42
N ALA A 188 0.83 16.18 4.24
CA ALA A 188 -0.08 15.93 3.13
C ALA A 188 -0.82 14.59 3.28
N CYS A 189 -0.35 13.67 4.12
CA CYS A 189 -1.02 12.40 4.47
C CYS A 189 -2.17 12.68 5.47
N THR A 190 -3.18 13.39 4.98
CA THR A 190 -4.42 13.73 5.70
C THR A 190 -5.63 13.12 4.99
N GLN A 191 -6.83 13.31 5.54
CA GLN A 191 -8.14 12.96 4.99
C GLN A 191 -8.45 13.37 3.52
N ARG A 192 -7.51 13.97 2.77
CA ARG A 192 -7.67 14.38 1.36
C ARG A 192 -7.06 13.40 0.35
N ILE A 193 -6.69 12.20 0.79
CA ILE A 193 -6.20 11.10 -0.06
C ILE A 193 -7.18 10.75 -1.21
N CYS A 194 -8.46 11.16 -1.12
CA CYS A 194 -9.50 10.94 -2.13
C CYS A 194 -9.56 11.90 -3.34
N MET A 195 -8.76 12.97 -3.46
CA MET A 195 -8.94 13.90 -4.60
C MET A 195 -8.28 13.39 -5.89
N LEU A 196 -9.01 12.54 -6.62
CA LEU A 196 -8.91 12.38 -8.07
C LEU A 196 -10.30 12.05 -8.66
N SER A 197 -10.93 13.08 -9.24
CA SER A 197 -11.68 12.94 -10.50
C SER A 197 -10.71 12.72 -11.66
#